data_AF-A0A2P4YQ58-F1
#
_entry.id   AF-A0A2P4YQ58-F1
#
_cell.length_a   1.000
_cell.length_b   1.000
_cell.length_c   1.000
_cell.angle_alpha   90.00
_cell.angle_beta   90.00
_cell.angle_gamma   90.00
#
_symmetry.space_group_name_H-M   'P 1'
#
loop_
_entity.id
_entity.type
_entity.pdbx_description
1 polymer ?
#
loop_
_entity_poly.entity_id
_entity_poly.type
_entity_poly.pdbx_seq_one_letter_code
_entity_poly.pdbx_strand_id
1 'polypeptide(L)'
;MKYWLFRGIAPEEVLKNLKITSTTDKNYKYYSRYYVKYPGRQPPNLPTKTAEDIMMARLYDWLRNNRTPPEVFKELGFTGTFASARGQPNYEYFELYSEMWSALQVRLSQASTLHVYV
;
A
#
# COMPACT_ATOMS: atom_id res chain seq x y z
N MET A 1 -11.68 11.81 -11.13
CA MET A 1 -10.71 10.70 -11.30
C MET A 1 -10.93 10.15 -12.72
N LYS A 2 -10.00 10.32 -13.67
CA LYS A 2 -10.23 9.89 -15.07
C LYS A 2 -10.37 8.36 -15.14
N TYR A 3 -11.45 7.88 -15.76
CA TYR A 3 -11.94 6.49 -15.87
C TYR A 3 -10.91 5.39 -16.25
N TRP A 4 -9.74 5.76 -16.73
CA TRP A 4 -8.62 4.87 -17.07
C TRP A 4 -8.02 4.19 -15.82
N LEU A 5 -8.15 4.83 -14.64
CA LEU A 5 -7.59 4.43 -13.35
C LEU A 5 -8.17 3.12 -12.75
N PHE A 6 -9.24 2.55 -13.33
CA PHE A 6 -9.96 1.41 -12.74
C PHE A 6 -9.88 0.11 -13.58
N ARG A 7 -9.41 0.17 -14.83
CA ARG A 7 -9.53 -0.95 -15.79
C ARG A 7 -8.41 -1.99 -15.78
N GLY A 8 -7.40 -1.87 -14.90
CA GLY A 8 -6.29 -2.83 -14.85
C GLY A 8 -5.28 -2.72 -16.00
N ILE A 9 -5.27 -1.60 -16.73
CA ILE A 9 -4.28 -1.26 -17.78
C ILE A 9 -2.87 -1.28 -17.17
N ALA A 10 -1.83 -1.68 -17.88
CA ALA A 10 -0.49 -1.73 -17.28
C ALA A 10 0.03 -0.31 -16.98
N PRO A 11 0.82 -0.08 -15.90
CA PRO A 11 1.36 1.26 -15.58
C PRO A 11 2.06 1.91 -16.78
N GLU A 12 2.78 1.14 -17.58
CA GLU A 12 3.54 1.62 -18.73
C GLU A 12 2.63 2.24 -19.80
N GLU A 13 1.45 1.68 -20.03
CA GLU A 13 0.45 2.21 -20.96
C GLU A 13 -0.22 3.48 -20.41
N VAL A 14 -0.42 3.54 -19.09
CA VAL A 14 -0.95 4.75 -18.44
C VAL A 14 0.07 5.90 -18.55
N LEU A 15 1.37 5.64 -18.38
CA LEU A 15 2.43 6.64 -18.56
C LEU A 15 2.40 7.25 -19.98
N LYS A 16 2.32 6.37 -21.00
CA LYS A 16 2.23 6.76 -22.41
C LYS A 16 0.98 7.60 -22.70
N ASN A 17 -0.17 7.19 -22.17
CA ASN A 17 -1.45 7.87 -22.38
C ASN A 17 -1.55 9.21 -21.64
N LEU A 18 -0.94 9.32 -20.45
CA LEU A 18 -0.88 10.56 -19.70
C LEU A 18 0.21 11.52 -20.21
N LYS A 19 1.06 11.07 -21.14
CA LYS A 19 2.18 11.83 -21.72
C LYS A 19 3.10 12.42 -20.64
N ILE A 20 3.27 11.70 -19.54
CA ILE A 20 4.09 12.12 -18.42
C ILE A 20 5.55 11.90 -18.79
N THR A 21 6.28 12.99 -19.03
CA THR A 21 7.71 12.97 -19.39
C THR A 21 8.63 13.34 -18.24
N SER A 22 8.09 13.82 -17.12
CA SER A 22 8.84 14.29 -15.95
C SER A 22 8.16 13.92 -14.64
N THR A 23 8.96 13.70 -13.59
CA THR A 23 8.50 13.50 -12.20
C THR A 23 7.90 14.76 -11.57
N THR A 24 8.13 15.92 -12.17
CA THR A 24 7.55 17.21 -11.75
C THR A 24 6.18 17.49 -12.37
N ASP A 25 5.70 16.62 -13.28
CA ASP A 25 4.39 16.78 -13.92
C ASP A 25 3.26 16.66 -12.88
N LYS A 26 2.27 17.55 -12.95
CA LYS A 26 1.09 17.53 -12.05
C LYS A 26 0.31 16.21 -12.09
N ASN A 27 0.41 15.46 -13.17
CA ASN A 27 -0.20 14.15 -13.36
C ASN A 27 0.64 13.00 -12.81
N TYR A 28 1.93 13.23 -12.54
CA TYR A 28 2.84 12.23 -11.96
C TYR A 28 2.34 11.71 -10.61
N LYS A 29 1.76 12.57 -9.77
CA LYS A 29 1.15 12.18 -8.49
C LYS A 29 -0.05 11.24 -8.60
N TYR A 30 -0.76 11.26 -9.74
CA TYR A 30 -1.89 10.35 -9.98
C TYR A 30 -1.39 9.03 -10.57
N TYR A 31 -0.35 9.11 -11.39
CA TYR A 31 0.35 7.95 -11.94
C TYR A 31 1.07 7.13 -10.87
N SER A 32 1.72 7.79 -9.91
CA SER A 32 2.43 7.12 -8.81
C SER A 32 1.52 6.17 -8.01
N ARG A 33 0.25 6.56 -7.80
CA ARG A 33 -0.77 5.72 -7.12
C ARG A 33 -1.09 4.42 -7.85
N TYR A 34 -0.70 4.26 -9.12
CA TYR A 34 -0.86 3.01 -9.85
C TYR A 34 0.04 1.89 -9.30
N TYR A 35 1.21 2.25 -8.77
CA TYR A 35 2.15 1.30 -8.16
C TYR A 35 1.67 0.75 -6.82
N VAL A 36 0.59 1.31 -6.24
CA VAL A 36 -0.09 0.72 -5.07
C VAL A 36 -0.51 -0.72 -5.39
N LYS A 37 -1.06 -0.94 -6.59
CA LYS A 37 -1.54 -2.25 -7.07
C LYS A 37 -0.47 -3.12 -7.76
N TYR A 38 0.66 -2.52 -8.15
CA TYR A 38 1.74 -3.19 -8.89
C TYR A 38 3.12 -2.91 -8.27
N PRO A 39 3.38 -3.39 -7.04
CA PRO A 39 4.63 -3.12 -6.31
C PRO A 39 5.88 -3.54 -7.09
N GLY A 40 5.86 -4.71 -7.73
CA GLY A 40 7.00 -5.22 -8.52
C GLY A 40 7.29 -4.46 -9.81
N ARG A 41 6.51 -3.44 -10.15
CA ARG A 41 6.72 -2.58 -11.34
C ARG A 41 7.08 -1.14 -10.97
N GLN A 42 7.35 -0.87 -9.69
CA GLN A 42 7.70 0.46 -9.20
C GLN A 42 9.09 0.88 -9.72
N PRO A 43 9.25 2.06 -10.33
CA PRO A 43 10.54 2.56 -10.77
C PRO A 43 11.48 2.74 -9.57
N PRO A 44 12.78 2.45 -9.71
CA PRO A 44 13.73 2.61 -8.61
C PRO A 44 13.95 4.07 -8.21
N ASN A 45 13.72 5.02 -9.12
CA ASN A 45 14.11 6.43 -8.95
C ASN A 45 12.91 7.36 -8.68
N LEU A 46 11.95 6.93 -7.85
CA LEU A 46 10.85 7.79 -7.43
C LEU A 46 11.34 8.85 -6.42
N PRO A 47 10.82 10.08 -6.46
CA PRO A 47 11.02 11.03 -5.36
C PRO A 47 10.55 10.42 -4.04
N THR A 48 11.31 10.58 -2.95
CA THR A 48 11.06 9.93 -1.64
C THR A 48 9.63 10.10 -1.15
N LYS A 49 9.12 11.34 -1.13
CA LYS A 49 7.73 11.65 -0.75
C LYS A 49 6.69 10.88 -1.59
N THR A 50 6.98 10.67 -2.87
CA THR A 50 6.09 9.90 -3.75
C THR A 50 6.13 8.41 -3.41
N ALA A 51 7.30 7.86 -3.07
CA ALA A 51 7.43 6.48 -2.64
C ALA A 51 6.72 6.23 -1.29
N GLU A 52 6.86 7.15 -0.34
CA GLU A 52 6.15 7.14 0.94
C GLU A 52 4.62 7.19 0.75
N ASP A 53 4.12 8.13 -0.06
CA ASP A 53 2.69 8.26 -0.36
C ASP A 53 2.12 6.98 -1.00
N ILE A 54 2.87 6.33 -1.89
CA ILE A 54 2.50 5.04 -2.48
C ILE A 54 2.43 3.96 -1.42
N MET A 55 3.46 3.86 -0.57
CA MET A 55 3.53 2.84 0.46
C MET A 55 2.36 3.00 1.45
N MET A 56 2.10 4.22 1.92
CA MET A 56 0.96 4.51 2.78
C MET A 56 -0.37 4.10 2.14
N ALA A 57 -0.59 4.46 0.87
CA ALA A 57 -1.78 4.04 0.15
C ALA A 57 -1.89 2.50 0.02
N ARG A 58 -0.76 1.81 -0.11
CA ARG A 58 -0.69 0.34 -0.15
C ARG A 58 -1.05 -0.29 1.19
N LEU A 59 -0.57 0.26 2.30
CA LEU A 59 -0.94 -0.20 3.64
C LEU A 59 -2.46 -0.08 3.87
N TYR A 60 -3.07 1.05 3.49
CA TYR A 60 -4.53 1.21 3.59
C TYR A 60 -5.31 0.27 2.69
N ASP A 61 -4.83 0.01 1.46
CA ASP A 61 -5.48 -0.94 0.55
C ASP A 61 -5.41 -2.36 1.12
N TRP A 62 -4.25 -2.79 1.63
CA TRP A 62 -4.09 -4.09 2.28
C TRP A 62 -5.00 -4.25 3.51
N LEU A 63 -5.11 -3.21 4.33
CA LEU A 63 -6.00 -3.20 5.49
C LEU A 63 -7.47 -3.36 5.06
N ARG A 64 -7.90 -2.62 4.03
CA ARG A 64 -9.26 -2.67 3.49
C ARG A 64 -9.61 -4.05 2.91
N ASN A 65 -8.62 -4.74 2.36
CA ASN A 65 -8.76 -6.08 1.81
C ASN A 65 -8.50 -7.18 2.87
N ASN A 66 -8.46 -6.84 4.16
CA ASN A 66 -8.26 -7.77 5.28
C ASN A 66 -7.00 -8.64 5.15
N ARG A 67 -5.91 -8.12 4.56
CA ARG A 67 -4.64 -8.86 4.52
C ARG A 67 -4.04 -8.96 5.90
N THR A 68 -3.69 -10.15 6.32
CA THR A 68 -3.14 -10.39 7.65
C THR A 68 -1.71 -9.85 7.76
N PRO A 69 -1.22 -9.54 8.99
CA PRO A 69 0.17 -9.11 9.18
C PRO A 69 1.20 -10.09 8.58
N PRO A 70 1.07 -11.43 8.69
CA PRO A 70 1.97 -12.37 8.02
C PRO A 70 1.98 -12.26 6.48
N GLU A 71 0.85 -11.95 5.85
CA GLU A 71 0.79 -11.74 4.39
C GLU A 71 1.50 -10.45 4.00
N VAL A 72 1.23 -9.36 4.72
CA VAL A 72 1.90 -8.07 4.47
C VAL A 72 3.41 -8.16 4.70
N PHE A 73 3.84 -8.91 5.72
CA PHE A 73 5.26 -9.15 5.99
C PHE A 73 5.99 -9.76 4.78
N LYS A 74 5.36 -10.73 4.11
CA LYS A 74 5.90 -11.34 2.89
C LYS A 74 5.86 -10.39 1.70
N GLU A 75 4.79 -9.61 1.55
CA GLU A 75 4.65 -8.62 0.46
C GLU A 75 5.69 -7.49 0.56
N LEU A 76 6.16 -7.17 1.77
CA LEU A 76 7.26 -6.23 2.00
C LEU A 76 8.64 -6.84 1.74
N GLY A 77 8.70 -8.13 1.36
CA GLY A 77 9.93 -8.83 1.02
C GLY A 77 10.65 -9.46 2.20
N PHE A 78 10.05 -9.46 3.40
CA PHE A 78 10.67 -10.08 4.57
C PHE A 78 10.50 -11.60 4.56
N THR A 79 11.47 -12.26 5.18
CA THR A 79 11.48 -13.71 5.40
C THR A 79 11.80 -14.00 6.86
N GLY A 80 11.54 -15.23 7.33
CA GLY A 80 11.76 -15.61 8.72
C GLY A 80 10.68 -15.07 9.66
N THR A 81 11.09 -14.59 10.83
CA THR A 81 10.18 -14.10 11.88
C THR A 81 10.07 -12.57 11.86
N PHE A 82 9.01 -12.02 12.44
CA PHE A 82 8.85 -10.58 12.58
C PHE A 82 10.01 -9.96 13.38
N ALA A 83 10.45 -10.62 14.46
CA ALA A 83 11.55 -10.14 15.28
C ALA A 83 12.88 -10.06 14.51
N SER A 84 13.16 -11.03 13.62
CA SER A 84 14.39 -11.06 12.83
C SER A 84 14.48 -9.99 11.74
N ALA A 85 13.36 -9.36 11.38
CA ALA A 85 13.33 -8.29 10.39
C ALA A 85 13.48 -6.89 11.00
N ARG A 86 13.52 -6.77 12.33
CA ARG A 86 13.72 -5.47 13.00
C ARG A 86 15.00 -4.80 12.53
N GLY A 87 14.89 -3.53 12.16
CA GLY A 87 15.99 -2.71 11.65
C GLY A 87 16.31 -2.91 10.16
N GLN A 88 15.62 -3.82 9.46
CA GLN A 88 15.73 -3.93 8.00
C GLN A 88 14.96 -2.80 7.29
N PRO A 89 15.35 -2.41 6.07
CA PRO A 89 14.60 -1.46 5.26
C PRO A 89 13.12 -1.88 5.11
N ASN A 90 12.21 -0.91 5.09
CA ASN A 90 10.75 -1.09 5.04
C ASN A 90 10.10 -1.68 6.30
N TYR A 91 10.87 -2.04 7.34
CA TYR A 91 10.30 -2.68 8.53
C TYR A 91 9.39 -1.71 9.30
N GLU A 92 9.70 -0.41 9.25
CA GLU A 92 8.83 0.66 9.78
C GLU A 92 7.41 0.61 9.19
N TYR A 93 7.25 0.25 7.91
CA TYR A 93 5.94 0.13 7.28
C TYR A 93 5.20 -1.12 7.75
N PHE A 94 5.92 -2.18 8.10
CA PHE A 94 5.33 -3.37 8.71
C PHE A 94 4.83 -3.08 10.14
N GLU A 95 5.59 -2.31 10.93
CA GLU A 95 5.17 -1.88 12.27
C GLU A 95 3.90 -1.02 12.18
N LEU A 96 3.92 -0.02 11.30
CA LEU A 96 2.75 0.83 11.05
C LEU A 96 1.52 0.02 10.62
N TYR A 97 1.71 -0.95 9.71
CA TYR A 97 0.61 -1.84 9.31
C TYR A 97 0.07 -2.66 10.48
N SER A 98 0.96 -3.19 11.32
CA SER A 98 0.58 -4.01 12.48
C SER A 98 -0.25 -3.22 13.49
N GLU A 99 0.07 -1.95 13.69
CA GLU A 99 -0.74 -1.04 14.52
C GLU A 99 -2.13 -0.78 13.91
N MET A 100 -2.19 -0.48 12.61
CA MET A 100 -3.44 -0.29 11.87
C MET A 100 -4.34 -1.53 11.95
N TRP A 101 -3.75 -2.71 11.78
CA TRP A 101 -4.44 -3.99 11.88
C TRP A 101 -4.98 -4.22 13.30
N SER A 102 -4.15 -4.02 14.32
CA SER A 102 -4.56 -4.17 15.72
C SER A 102 -5.74 -3.27 16.06
N ALA A 103 -5.69 -1.99 15.66
CA ALA A 103 -6.79 -1.06 15.84
C ALA A 103 -8.08 -1.51 15.13
N LEU A 104 -7.97 -2.08 13.91
CA LEU A 104 -9.12 -2.65 13.21
C LEU A 104 -9.71 -3.84 13.98
N GLN A 105 -8.88 -4.77 14.46
CA GLN A 105 -9.35 -5.95 15.20
C GLN A 105 -10.09 -5.56 16.49
N VAL A 106 -9.58 -4.55 17.22
CA VAL A 106 -10.25 -4.01 18.41
C VAL A 106 -11.63 -3.43 18.06
N ARG A 107 -11.75 -2.68 16.96
CA ARG A 107 -13.03 -2.13 16.52
C ARG A 107 -14.03 -3.22 16.13
N LEU A 108 -13.55 -4.24 15.41
CA LEU A 108 -14.39 -5.36 14.98
C LEU A 108 -14.88 -6.20 16.16
N SER A 109 -14.04 -6.44 17.17
CA SER A 109 -14.43 -7.19 18.38
C SER A 109 -15.45 -6.44 19.24
N GLN A 110 -15.32 -5.12 19.34
CA GLN A 110 -16.31 -4.28 20.02
C GLN A 110 -17.65 -4.27 19.28
N ALA A 111 -17.62 -4.14 17.95
CA ALA A 111 -18.81 -4.17 17.11
C ALA A 111 -19.54 -5.53 17.17
N SER A 112 -18.81 -6.65 17.19
CA SER A 112 -19.41 -7.98 17.36
C SER A 112 -20.03 -8.16 18.75
N THR A 113 -19.46 -7.54 19.78
CA THR A 113 -19.98 -7.63 21.14
C THR A 113 -21.33 -6.89 21.27
N LEU A 114 -21.48 -5.73 20.63
CA LEU A 114 -22.74 -4.96 20.63
C LEU A 114 -23.92 -5.70 19.97
N HIS A 115 -23.67 -6.57 18.98
CA HIS A 115 -24.73 -7.35 18.32
C HIS A 115 -25.21 -8.57 19.09
N VAL A 116 -24.49 -9.01 20.14
CA VAL A 116 -24.86 -10.19 20.95
C VAL A 116 -25.78 -9.82 22.12
N TYR A 117 -25.91 -8.53 22.45
CA TYR A 117 -26.70 -8.04 23.59
C TYR A 117 -28.00 -7.30 23.18
N VAL A 118 -28.58 -7.58 22.02
CA VAL A 118 -29.88 -7.00 21.57
C VAL A 118 -30.92 -8.08 21.38
#